data_AF-A0A3D0UUH6-F1
#
_entry.id   AF-A0A3D0UUH6-F1
#
_cell.length_a   1.000
_cell.length_b   1.000
_cell.length_c   1.000
_cell.angle_alpha   90.00
_cell.angle_beta   90.00
_cell.angle_gamma   90.00
#
_symmetry.space_group_name_H-M   'P 1'
#
loop_
_entity.id
_entity.type
_entity.pdbx_description
1 polymer ?
#
loop_
_entity_poly.entity_id
_entity_poly.type
_entity_poly.pdbx_seq_one_letter_code
_entity_poly.pdbx_strand_id
1 'polypeptide(L)'
;MISRQYRSFHILTLLFISLMILGWGGFVVVEDRVVASQESPAPVVLPIQSTFLAYQPTGDYLPMQIQPTYDFDEDDSFQKYLGNGQLLNNNEYVPEDLVPIDSNFTANASKRFSLRQEAATQFADMAWYFWNHFNAKLMISSAYRSSTFQQSLLKKGCSRARCAQVGSSEHQL
;
A
#
# COMPACT_ATOMS: atom_id res chain seq x y z
N MET A 1 -16.76 -32.36 -60.55
CA MET A 1 -17.76 -31.45 -59.96
C MET A 1 -17.37 -31.14 -58.50
N ILE A 2 -16.21 -30.51 -58.25
CA ILE A 2 -15.75 -30.11 -56.91
C ILE A 2 -14.87 -28.87 -57.10
N SER A 3 -15.42 -27.65 -57.08
CA SER A 3 -14.57 -26.43 -57.12
C SER A 3 -15.20 -25.15 -56.58
N ARG A 4 -16.29 -25.20 -55.79
CA ARG A 4 -16.95 -23.98 -55.30
C ARG A 4 -17.04 -23.80 -53.79
N GLN A 5 -16.83 -24.83 -52.97
CA GLN A 5 -17.02 -24.70 -51.51
C GLN A 5 -15.80 -24.19 -50.73
N TYR A 6 -14.57 -24.36 -51.23
CA TYR A 6 -13.37 -23.95 -50.46
C TYR A 6 -13.01 -22.46 -50.53
N ARG A 7 -13.58 -21.70 -51.47
CA ARG A 7 -13.28 -20.27 -51.62
C ARG A 7 -14.05 -19.36 -50.66
N SER A 8 -15.25 -19.77 -50.21
CA SER A 8 -16.06 -18.96 -49.28
C SER A 8 -15.52 -18.99 -47.85
N PHE A 9 -14.83 -20.06 -47.44
CA PHE A 9 -14.36 -20.20 -46.05
C PHE A 9 -13.16 -19.30 -45.73
N HIS A 10 -12.27 -19.08 -46.71
CA HIS A 10 -11.12 -18.18 -46.53
C HIS A 10 -11.48 -16.69 -46.60
N ILE A 11 -12.54 -16.33 -47.33
CA ILE A 11 -12.98 -14.93 -47.39
C ILE A 11 -13.65 -14.51 -46.07
N LEU A 12 -14.40 -15.41 -45.41
CA LEU A 12 -15.01 -15.11 -44.11
C LEU A 12 -13.99 -14.99 -42.97
N THR A 13 -12.90 -15.76 -43.00
CA THR A 13 -11.86 -15.70 -41.94
C THR A 13 -11.01 -14.43 -42.03
N LEU A 14 -10.74 -13.92 -43.23
CA LEU A 14 -10.02 -12.65 -43.41
C LEU A 14 -10.87 -11.42 -43.00
N LEU A 15 -12.19 -11.48 -43.18
CA LEU A 15 -13.11 -10.40 -42.76
C LEU A 15 -13.21 -10.29 -41.22
N PHE A 16 -13.15 -11.41 -40.49
CA PHE A 16 -13.14 -11.39 -39.03
C PHE A 16 -11.83 -10.86 -38.43
N ILE A 17 -10.68 -11.14 -39.05
CA ILE A 17 -9.38 -10.61 -38.60
C ILE A 17 -9.29 -9.10 -38.88
N SER A 18 -9.87 -8.62 -39.99
CA SER A 18 -9.91 -7.18 -40.30
C SER A 18 -10.80 -6.37 -39.33
N LEU A 19 -11.86 -6.97 -38.78
CA LEU A 19 -12.73 -6.31 -37.79
C LEU A 19 -12.13 -6.26 -36.38
N MET A 20 -11.21 -7.19 -36.05
CA MET A 20 -10.49 -7.17 -34.77
C MET A 20 -9.34 -6.15 -34.74
N ILE A 21 -8.75 -5.80 -35.90
CA ILE A 21 -7.68 -4.80 -35.99
C ILE A 21 -8.23 -3.35 -35.94
N LEU A 22 -9.51 -3.15 -36.27
CA LEU A 22 -10.15 -1.82 -36.22
C LEU A 22 -10.95 -1.54 -34.93
N GLY A 23 -11.06 -2.52 -34.02
CA GLY A 23 -11.85 -2.39 -32.78
C GLY A 23 -11.07 -1.96 -31.53
N TRP A 24 -9.75 -1.83 -31.60
CA TRP A 24 -8.87 -1.49 -30.46
C TRP A 24 -8.02 -0.22 -30.71
N GLY A 25 -8.48 0.63 -31.62
CA GLY A 25 -7.96 1.99 -31.82
C GLY A 25 -8.80 3.01 -31.05
N GLY A 26 -8.95 2.83 -29.74
CA GLY A 26 -9.47 3.89 -28.88
C GLY A 26 -8.47 5.04 -28.88
N PHE A 27 -8.69 6.03 -29.76
CA PHE A 27 -8.02 7.32 -29.66
C PHE A 27 -8.43 7.93 -28.32
N VAL A 28 -7.52 7.88 -27.34
CA VAL A 28 -7.56 8.82 -26.22
C VAL A 28 -7.14 10.15 -26.82
N VAL A 29 -8.11 10.98 -27.16
CA VAL A 29 -7.87 12.41 -27.31
C VAL A 29 -7.54 12.90 -25.91
N VAL A 30 -6.24 12.95 -25.59
CA VAL A 30 -5.76 13.75 -24.48
C VAL A 30 -5.92 15.19 -24.96
N GLU A 31 -7.07 15.77 -24.67
CA GLU A 31 -7.26 17.21 -24.75
C GLU A 31 -6.28 17.78 -23.72
N ASP A 32 -5.17 18.37 -24.19
CA ASP A 32 -4.27 19.19 -23.38
C ASP A 32 -5.04 20.41 -22.90
N ARG A 33 -5.94 20.18 -21.93
CA ARG A 33 -6.34 21.24 -21.04
C ARG A 33 -5.13 21.47 -20.17
N VAL A 34 -4.40 22.53 -20.52
CA VAL A 34 -3.58 23.26 -19.57
C VAL A 34 -4.51 23.64 -18.42
N VAL A 35 -4.63 22.75 -17.44
CA VAL A 35 -5.19 23.07 -16.14
C VAL A 35 -4.17 24.05 -15.58
N ALA A 36 -4.49 25.33 -15.69
CA ALA A 36 -3.80 26.38 -14.96
C ALA A 36 -3.64 25.85 -13.53
N SER A 37 -2.39 25.74 -13.08
CA SER A 37 -2.09 25.33 -11.72
C SER A 37 -2.90 26.21 -10.80
N GLN A 38 -3.98 25.66 -10.22
CA GLN A 38 -4.62 26.31 -9.10
C GLN A 38 -3.56 26.29 -8.01
N GLU A 39 -3.12 27.49 -7.67
CA GLU A 39 -2.29 27.78 -6.52
C GLU A 39 -2.87 26.99 -5.34
N SER A 40 -2.10 26.02 -4.86
CA SER A 40 -2.49 25.21 -3.70
C SER A 40 -2.85 26.20 -2.59
N PRO A 41 -4.07 26.13 -2.01
CA PRO A 41 -4.36 26.94 -0.85
C PRO A 41 -3.28 26.63 0.19
N ALA A 42 -2.77 27.68 0.83
CA ALA A 42 -1.82 27.57 1.93
C ALA A 42 -2.32 26.48 2.91
N PRO A 43 -1.41 25.68 3.50
CA PRO A 43 -1.82 24.63 4.42
C PRO A 43 -2.76 25.23 5.46
N VAL A 44 -3.97 24.70 5.51
CA VAL A 44 -4.90 25.00 6.59
C VAL A 44 -4.22 24.49 7.85
N VAL A 45 -3.58 25.40 8.58
CA VAL A 45 -3.14 25.16 9.94
C VAL A 45 -4.41 24.96 10.73
N LEU A 46 -4.86 23.70 10.84
CA LEU A 46 -5.86 23.34 11.82
C LEU A 46 -5.24 23.71 13.17
N PRO A 47 -5.87 24.59 13.97
CA PRO A 47 -5.44 24.75 15.34
C PRO A 47 -5.62 23.38 15.97
N ILE A 48 -4.51 22.72 16.31
CA ILE A 48 -4.50 21.65 17.28
C ILE A 48 -4.98 22.34 18.55
N GLN A 49 -6.29 22.32 18.79
CA GLN A 49 -6.85 22.67 20.09
C GLN A 49 -6.41 21.56 21.02
N SER A 50 -5.18 21.69 21.51
CA SER A 50 -4.75 20.99 22.69
C SER A 50 -5.59 21.58 23.82
N THR A 51 -6.74 20.97 24.11
CA THR A 51 -7.40 21.20 25.39
C THR A 51 -6.59 20.46 26.46
N PHE A 52 -5.36 20.92 26.68
CA PHE A 52 -4.74 20.78 27.97
C PHE A 52 -5.56 21.68 28.89
N LEU A 53 -6.49 21.06 29.62
CA LEU A 53 -7.01 21.66 30.83
C LEU A 53 -5.79 22.12 31.63
N ALA A 54 -5.67 23.43 31.85
CA ALA A 54 -4.60 24.00 32.66
C ALA A 54 -4.79 23.50 34.09
N TYR A 55 -4.24 22.31 34.36
CA TYR A 55 -3.98 21.85 35.72
C TYR A 55 -2.98 22.83 36.31
N GLN A 56 -3.41 23.58 37.31
CA GLN A 56 -2.56 24.47 38.10
C GLN A 56 -2.25 23.75 39.42
N PRO A 57 -1.16 22.98 39.53
CA PRO A 57 -0.78 22.45 40.81
C PRO A 57 0.12 23.46 41.51
N THR A 58 -0.39 24.04 42.59
CA THR A 58 0.42 24.79 43.55
C THR A 58 1.29 23.81 44.33
N GLY A 59 2.52 23.63 43.87
CA GLY A 59 3.54 22.82 44.55
C GLY A 59 4.81 22.79 43.72
N ASP A 60 5.98 22.79 44.36
CA ASP A 60 7.27 22.77 43.69
C ASP A 60 7.47 21.45 42.92
N TYR A 61 7.13 21.43 41.62
CA TYR A 61 7.47 20.33 40.73
C TYR A 61 8.81 20.63 40.06
N LEU A 62 9.83 19.82 40.39
CA LEU A 62 10.95 19.64 39.49
C LEU A 62 10.38 19.16 38.14
N PRO A 63 10.75 19.76 37.00
CA PRO A 63 10.26 19.32 35.70
C PRO A 63 10.71 17.87 35.48
N MET A 64 9.78 16.92 35.60
CA MET A 64 10.01 15.54 35.22
C MET A 64 10.19 15.54 33.70
N GLN A 65 11.45 15.55 33.27
CA GLN A 65 11.80 15.36 31.87
C GLN A 65 11.52 13.90 31.51
N ILE A 66 10.30 13.63 31.03
CA ILE A 66 9.97 12.34 30.43
C ILE A 66 10.65 12.34 29.06
N GLN A 67 11.85 11.79 28.99
CA GLN A 67 12.46 11.44 27.71
C GLN A 67 11.69 10.24 27.16
N PRO A 68 11.21 10.28 25.90
CA PRO A 68 10.57 9.12 25.31
C PRO A 68 11.59 7.98 25.25
N THR A 69 11.27 6.85 25.88
CA THR A 69 12.02 5.60 25.72
C THR A 69 11.51 4.93 24.46
N TYR A 70 12.41 4.65 23.52
CA TYR A 70 12.10 3.91 22.31
C TYR A 70 12.56 2.48 22.45
N ASP A 71 11.77 1.57 21.91
CA ASP A 71 12.07 0.15 21.86
C ASP A 71 12.41 -0.23 20.41
N PHE A 72 13.70 -0.41 20.14
CA PHE A 72 14.15 -0.82 18.80
C PHE A 72 14.44 -2.32 18.70
N ASP A 73 14.29 -3.05 19.81
CA ASP A 73 14.81 -4.39 19.97
C ASP A 73 13.69 -5.42 20.00
N GLU A 74 12.62 -5.17 20.77
CA GLU A 74 11.52 -6.12 20.91
C GLU A 74 10.86 -6.40 19.56
N ASP A 75 10.53 -7.66 19.36
CA ASP A 75 9.96 -8.14 18.10
C ASP A 75 8.57 -7.56 17.85
N ASP A 76 7.83 -7.19 18.89
CA ASP A 76 6.52 -6.59 18.77
C ASP A 76 6.54 -5.05 18.76
N SER A 77 7.70 -4.42 18.81
CA SER A 77 7.79 -2.97 18.80
C SER A 77 7.40 -2.38 17.44
N PHE A 78 6.48 -1.41 17.45
CA PHE A 78 6.16 -0.58 16.29
C PHE A 78 7.28 0.40 15.89
N GLN A 79 8.31 0.52 16.74
CA GLN A 79 9.43 1.44 16.52
C GLN A 79 10.65 0.71 15.95
N LYS A 80 10.60 -0.62 15.86
CA LYS A 80 11.63 -1.44 15.20
C LYS A 80 11.72 -1.08 13.73
N TYR A 81 12.94 -0.82 13.27
CA TYR A 81 13.23 -0.44 11.89
C TYR A 81 14.14 -1.49 11.24
N LEU A 82 13.82 -1.89 10.00
CA LEU A 82 14.62 -2.82 9.22
C LEU A 82 15.13 -2.13 7.95
N GLY A 83 16.45 -2.03 7.80
CA GLY A 83 17.06 -1.41 6.63
C GLY A 83 18.56 -1.18 6.80
N ASN A 84 19.27 -0.88 5.71
CA ASN A 84 20.68 -0.46 5.72
C ASN A 84 21.64 -1.35 6.54
N GLY A 85 21.43 -2.68 6.52
CA GLY A 85 22.25 -3.65 7.25
C GLY A 85 21.68 -4.09 8.60
N GLN A 86 20.60 -3.46 9.08
CA GLN A 86 19.82 -3.97 10.20
C GLN A 86 18.91 -5.09 9.72
N LEU A 87 19.07 -6.26 10.34
CA LEU A 87 18.38 -7.50 10.03
C LEU A 87 17.58 -7.97 11.24
N LEU A 88 16.51 -8.70 10.97
CA LEU A 88 15.88 -9.53 11.99
C LEU A 88 16.87 -10.56 12.54
N ASN A 89 16.88 -10.71 13.86
CA ASN A 89 17.63 -11.77 14.53
C ASN A 89 17.15 -13.15 14.07
N ASN A 90 15.83 -13.28 13.86
CA ASN A 90 15.21 -14.46 13.29
C ASN A 90 14.69 -14.17 11.87
N ASN A 91 15.39 -14.69 10.86
CA ASN A 91 14.97 -14.56 9.46
C ASN A 91 13.64 -15.27 9.15
N GLU A 92 13.19 -16.20 9.99
CA GLU A 92 11.90 -16.90 9.85
C GLU A 92 10.79 -16.28 10.71
N TYR A 93 11.04 -15.10 11.29
CA TYR A 93 10.05 -14.38 12.09
C TYR A 93 8.73 -14.19 11.34
N VAL A 94 7.64 -14.47 12.06
CA VAL A 94 6.25 -14.24 11.69
C VAL A 94 5.57 -13.65 12.94
N PRO A 95 4.91 -12.48 12.85
CA PRO A 95 4.16 -11.94 13.97
C PRO A 95 3.05 -12.90 14.42
N GLU A 96 2.92 -13.11 15.73
CA GLU A 96 1.91 -14.02 16.30
C GLU A 96 0.48 -13.47 16.18
N ASP A 97 0.35 -12.15 16.12
CA ASP A 97 -0.92 -11.42 16.04
C ASP A 97 -1.25 -10.96 14.61
N LEU A 98 -0.72 -11.65 13.60
CA LEU A 98 -1.00 -11.34 12.20
C LEU A 98 -2.46 -11.66 11.84
N VAL A 99 -3.21 -10.65 11.41
CA VAL A 99 -4.63 -10.77 11.05
C VAL A 99 -4.96 -10.12 9.70
N PRO A 100 -6.00 -10.57 8.99
CA PRO A 100 -6.49 -9.89 7.80
C PRO A 100 -6.97 -8.48 8.11
N ILE A 101 -6.77 -7.55 7.17
CA ILE A 101 -7.31 -6.19 7.30
C ILE A 101 -8.83 -6.23 7.07
N ASP A 102 -9.61 -5.94 8.11
CA ASP A 102 -11.07 -5.89 8.04
C ASP A 102 -11.56 -4.47 7.72
N SER A 103 -11.64 -4.13 6.43
CA SER A 103 -12.11 -2.81 5.99
C SER A 103 -12.87 -2.87 4.67
N ASN A 104 -14.12 -2.37 4.68
CA ASN A 104 -14.93 -2.19 3.48
C ASN A 104 -14.62 -0.89 2.72
N PHE A 105 -13.70 -0.08 3.24
CA PHE A 105 -13.35 1.25 2.73
C PHE A 105 -12.09 1.24 1.83
N THR A 106 -11.68 0.05 1.39
CA THR A 106 -10.58 -0.16 0.44
C THR A 106 -11.09 -0.47 -0.96
N ALA A 107 -10.28 -0.16 -1.98
CA ALA A 107 -10.63 -0.35 -3.39
C ALA A 107 -10.53 -1.82 -3.84
N ASN A 108 -9.73 -2.62 -3.14
CA ASN A 108 -9.53 -4.05 -3.39
C ASN A 108 -9.91 -4.87 -2.16
N ALA A 109 -9.90 -6.21 -2.28
CA ALA A 109 -10.29 -7.09 -1.17
C ALA A 109 -9.24 -7.04 -0.04
N SER A 110 -9.48 -6.19 0.97
CA SER A 110 -8.57 -5.96 2.09
C SER A 110 -8.19 -7.25 2.84
N LYS A 111 -9.14 -8.19 2.97
CA LYS A 111 -8.94 -9.46 3.67
C LYS A 111 -7.90 -10.39 3.03
N ARG A 112 -7.39 -10.05 1.85
CA ARG A 112 -6.25 -10.74 1.21
C ARG A 112 -4.90 -10.27 1.73
N PHE A 113 -4.89 -9.18 2.49
CA PHE A 113 -3.71 -8.55 3.06
C PHE A 113 -3.79 -8.69 4.58
N SER A 114 -2.64 -8.96 5.19
CA SER A 114 -2.54 -9.10 6.63
C SER A 114 -1.51 -8.12 7.19
N LEU A 115 -1.80 -7.64 8.39
CA LEU A 115 -0.94 -6.81 9.23
C LEU A 115 -1.05 -7.32 10.66
N ARG A 116 -0.15 -6.89 11.55
CA ARG A 116 -0.32 -7.08 12.98
C ARG A 116 -1.63 -6.46 13.47
N GLN A 117 -2.22 -7.00 14.53
CA GLN A 117 -3.61 -6.71 14.92
C GLN A 117 -3.86 -5.21 15.11
N GLU A 118 -2.97 -4.51 15.82
CA GLU A 118 -3.11 -3.07 16.04
C GLU A 118 -2.98 -2.29 14.73
N ALA A 119 -1.98 -2.60 13.90
CA ALA A 119 -1.77 -1.94 12.61
C ALA A 119 -2.95 -2.19 11.64
N ALA A 120 -3.53 -3.39 11.64
CA ALA A 120 -4.72 -3.72 10.86
C ALA A 120 -5.92 -2.87 11.27
N THR A 121 -6.15 -2.72 12.58
CA THR A 121 -7.22 -1.86 13.13
C THR A 121 -7.01 -0.41 12.75
N GLN A 122 -5.80 0.13 12.97
CA GLN A 122 -5.50 1.53 12.65
C GLN A 122 -5.58 1.81 11.14
N PHE A 123 -5.16 0.85 10.30
CA PHE A 123 -5.32 0.96 8.85
C PHE A 123 -6.81 0.99 8.45
N ALA A 124 -7.65 0.14 9.05
CA ALA A 124 -9.08 0.12 8.75
C ALA A 124 -9.75 1.46 9.11
N ASP A 125 -9.39 2.04 10.26
CA ASP A 125 -9.86 3.36 10.69
C ASP A 125 -9.38 4.46 9.74
N MET A 126 -8.09 4.45 9.37
CA MET A 126 -7.53 5.39 8.39
C MET A 126 -8.25 5.30 7.05
N ALA A 127 -8.53 4.09 6.56
CA ALA A 127 -9.24 3.90 5.29
C ALA A 127 -10.68 4.45 5.37
N TRP A 128 -11.35 4.29 6.51
CA TRP A 128 -12.67 4.91 6.74
C TRP A 128 -12.60 6.44 6.72
N TYR A 129 -11.65 7.04 7.46
CA TYR A 129 -11.45 8.50 7.47
C TYR A 129 -11.14 9.05 6.08
N PHE A 130 -10.25 8.38 5.34
CA PHE A 130 -9.89 8.77 3.97
C PHE A 130 -11.11 8.73 3.05
N TRP A 131 -11.89 7.65 3.11
CA TRP A 131 -13.12 7.54 2.33
C TRP A 131 -14.14 8.62 2.69
N ASN A 132 -14.34 8.89 3.98
CA ASN A 132 -15.29 9.89 4.43
C ASN A 132 -14.89 11.32 4.00
N HIS A 133 -13.59 11.63 3.96
CA HIS A 133 -13.11 12.95 3.60
C HIS A 133 -13.01 13.17 2.08
N PHE A 134 -12.49 12.19 1.34
CA PHE A 134 -12.18 12.34 -0.09
C PHE A 134 -13.22 11.68 -1.01
N ASN A 135 -14.17 10.91 -0.47
CA ASN A 135 -15.09 10.06 -1.23
C ASN A 135 -14.36 9.13 -2.22
N ALA A 136 -13.15 8.70 -1.86
CA ALA A 136 -12.29 7.81 -2.62
C ALA A 136 -11.76 6.70 -1.72
N LYS A 137 -11.37 5.56 -2.29
CA LYS A 137 -10.87 4.41 -1.51
C LYS A 137 -9.38 4.20 -1.70
N LEU A 138 -8.69 3.84 -0.62
CA LEU A 138 -7.28 3.44 -0.68
C LEU A 138 -7.13 2.07 -1.35
N MET A 139 -6.12 1.92 -2.20
CA MET A 139 -5.73 0.62 -2.75
C MET A 139 -4.54 0.07 -1.98
N ILE A 140 -4.68 -1.15 -1.46
CA ILE A 140 -3.55 -1.83 -0.81
C ILE A 140 -2.69 -2.46 -1.90
N SER A 141 -1.44 -2.00 -2.04
CA SER A 141 -0.47 -2.59 -2.98
C SER A 141 0.23 -3.82 -2.39
N SER A 142 0.53 -3.78 -1.10
CA SER A 142 1.26 -4.82 -0.37
C SER A 142 1.12 -4.61 1.14
N ALA A 143 1.23 -5.69 1.91
CA ALA A 143 1.22 -5.70 3.37
C ALA A 143 2.29 -6.69 3.87
N TYR A 144 1.97 -7.55 4.84
CA TYR A 144 2.90 -8.57 5.34
C TYR A 144 3.46 -9.46 4.22
N ARG A 145 4.74 -9.83 4.36
CA ARG A 145 5.48 -10.70 3.47
C ARG A 145 6.46 -11.56 4.25
N SER A 146 6.30 -12.87 4.14
CA SER A 146 7.23 -13.82 4.75
C SER A 146 8.63 -13.76 4.13
N SER A 147 9.62 -14.22 4.89
CA SER A 147 10.98 -14.40 4.40
C SER A 147 11.08 -15.36 3.22
N THR A 148 10.27 -16.42 3.20
CA THR A 148 10.21 -17.38 2.08
C THR A 148 9.71 -16.71 0.80
N PHE A 149 8.72 -15.82 0.89
CA PHE A 149 8.26 -15.03 -0.25
C PHE A 149 9.33 -14.03 -0.69
N GLN A 150 9.98 -13.33 0.25
CA GLN A 150 11.07 -12.41 -0.06
C GLN A 150 12.22 -13.14 -0.78
N GLN A 151 12.58 -14.34 -0.32
CA GLN A 151 13.58 -15.18 -0.96
C GLN A 151 13.15 -15.60 -2.38
N SER A 152 11.87 -15.90 -2.60
CA SER A 152 11.32 -16.21 -3.92
C SER A 152 11.45 -15.03 -4.89
N LEU A 153 11.19 -13.79 -4.44
CA LEU A 153 11.38 -12.59 -5.25
C LEU A 153 12.85 -12.41 -5.68
N LEU A 154 13.78 -12.62 -4.75
CA LEU A 154 15.21 -12.54 -5.03
C LEU A 154 15.66 -13.64 -6.02
N LYS A 155 15.18 -14.87 -5.83
CA LYS A 155 15.45 -16.00 -6.75
C LYS A 155 14.89 -15.76 -8.16
N LYS A 156 13.77 -15.03 -8.28
CA LYS A 156 13.17 -14.62 -9.57
C LYS A 156 13.88 -13.46 -10.25
N GLY A 157 15.01 -12.99 -9.71
CA GLY A 157 15.84 -11.96 -10.33
C GLY A 157 15.53 -10.53 -9.89
N CYS A 158 14.81 -10.33 -8.78
CA CYS A 158 14.68 -8.99 -8.23
C CYS A 158 16.05 -8.46 -7.79
N SER A 159 16.51 -7.36 -8.39
CA SER A 159 17.77 -6.73 -8.03
C SER A 159 17.75 -6.23 -6.59
N ARG A 160 18.88 -6.29 -5.88
CA ARG A 160 19.01 -5.71 -4.53
C ARG A 160 18.80 -4.21 -4.45
N ALA A 161 18.85 -3.49 -5.58
CA ALA A 161 18.48 -2.09 -5.66
C ALA A 161 16.96 -1.83 -5.53
N ARG A 162 16.13 -2.87 -5.70
CA ARG A 162 14.66 -2.79 -5.68
C ARG A 162 14.01 -3.72 -4.65
N CYS A 163 14.72 -4.75 -4.22
CA CYS A 163 14.25 -5.69 -3.21
C CYS A 163 15.22 -5.74 -2.03
N ALA A 164 14.65 -5.65 -0.84
CA ALA A 164 15.33 -5.94 0.42
C ALA A 164 15.94 -7.35 0.42
N GLN A 165 17.05 -7.55 1.11
CA GLN A 165 17.52 -8.90 1.43
C GLN A 165 16.56 -9.58 2.42
N VAL A 166 16.62 -10.90 2.51
CA VAL A 166 15.85 -11.65 3.51
C VAL A 166 16.20 -11.13 4.91
N GLY A 167 15.20 -10.93 5.77
CA GLY A 167 15.37 -10.38 7.12
C GLY A 167 15.53 -8.86 7.20
N SER A 168 15.61 -8.14 6.08
CA SER A 168 15.72 -6.66 6.05
C SER A 168 14.48 -5.95 5.53
N SER A 169 13.42 -6.68 5.23
CA SER A 169 12.18 -6.12 4.68
C SER A 169 11.24 -5.79 5.82
N GLU A 170 10.86 -4.52 5.98
CA GLU A 170 9.84 -4.10 6.96
C GLU A 170 8.49 -4.78 6.75
N HIS A 171 8.17 -5.22 5.51
CA HIS A 171 7.01 -6.07 5.27
C HIS A 171 7.02 -7.39 6.06
N GLN A 172 8.14 -7.80 6.66
CA GLN A 172 8.20 -9.00 7.50
C GLN A 172 7.78 -8.73 8.96
N LEU A 173 7.72 -7.46 9.37
CA LEU A 173 7.17 -7.03 10.66
C LEU A 173 5.63 -6.97 10.62
#